data_AF-A0AAW0CZU1-F1
#
_entry.id   AF-A0AAW0CZU1-F1
#
_cell.length_a   1.000
_cell.length_b   1.000
_cell.length_c   1.000
_cell.angle_alpha   90.00
_cell.angle_beta   90.00
_cell.angle_gamma   90.00
#
_symmetry.space_group_name_H-M   'P 1'
#
loop_
_entity.id
_entity.type
_entity.pdbx_description
1 polymer ?
#
loop_
_entity_poly.entity_id
_entity_poly.type
_entity_poly.pdbx_seq_one_letter_code
_entity_poly.pdbx_strand_id
1 'polypeptide(L)'
;MIQCCRKPDCILGRAPYRTYVNEIEAVIPYYEQFVGSGSLYTYLTITFPETERDLGRPSLAAKQALGAILIVTASQKTNPSQFERLWPCIRDQLFTLLKFYPLRDSTSRSSEAIAFKEYLIYATTLIIIIFKTSGRPHVPAREAISRTEAAPFLVYTLDTVLHLSGTENPAFEIVWRIWITYRDAAFSHPSYAPTLNRLVKEYDIADICVRRLVAAVNRQELDFYLVDNAIMLSSFYSNAAPNMMLNMVAKNVVNWVPLLLLTSVITGKQAIPLMYKMTSWGNPIVVNSLVLLKKAFYGPTWVIEALDGHLLVSIAKLACSDSSPSNPQETRSYLNLFPAIRPYMVCRSVLRRVNHELETIDRSGLLVRNNAIHAALEILKQDCLRIKEDWILFQDRDIPKGYGGCRNSNCPRKQNPSNPPERLAFKCSGCKVALYCSQKCQKQSWKNVHREECKNYQPDEPGQYFILVQIMKSLTSVVEGLSYRMTRLDFDFLRFLVKKTMQDKCPEIVQPPKKKSLLLVIEADCNVWPIDFSTHTIPWNHLDIISPFSTDIYNREEVGAQLRIHSPCGTLLHEFLFRVEDSED
;
A
#
# COMPACT_ATOMS: atom_id res chain seq x y z
N MET A 1 -35.87 11.55 8.36
CA MET A 1 -34.48 12.06 8.30
C MET A 1 -34.35 13.29 9.17
N ILE A 2 -35.12 14.35 8.92
CA ILE A 2 -35.15 15.59 9.71
C ILE A 2 -35.41 15.34 11.21
N GLN A 3 -36.39 14.49 11.55
CA GLN A 3 -36.62 14.06 12.94
C GLN A 3 -35.43 13.31 13.57
N CYS A 4 -34.64 12.57 12.77
CA CYS A 4 -33.38 11.99 13.25
C CYS A 4 -32.31 13.07 13.47
N CYS A 5 -32.18 14.03 12.53
CA CYS A 5 -31.24 15.15 12.65
C CYS A 5 -31.49 16.03 13.87
N ARG A 6 -32.74 16.10 14.36
CA ARG A 6 -33.12 16.85 15.57
C ARG A 6 -32.72 16.16 16.89
N LYS A 7 -32.30 14.89 16.86
CA LYS A 7 -31.80 14.23 18.08
C LYS A 7 -30.47 14.86 18.50
N PRO A 8 -30.25 15.17 19.80
CA PRO A 8 -29.03 15.82 20.29
C PRO A 8 -27.75 15.09 19.86
N ASP A 9 -27.82 13.77 19.77
CA ASP A 9 -26.68 12.90 19.47
C ASP A 9 -26.53 12.61 17.97
N CYS A 10 -27.40 13.16 17.12
CA CYS A 10 -27.31 12.95 15.69
C CYS A 10 -26.15 13.76 15.11
N ILE A 11 -25.26 13.08 14.39
CA ILE A 11 -24.13 13.70 13.67
C ILE A 11 -24.64 14.81 12.71
N LEU A 12 -25.82 14.63 12.14
CA LEU A 12 -26.50 15.60 11.26
C LEU A 12 -27.20 16.74 12.01
N GLY A 13 -27.20 16.74 13.34
CA GLY A 13 -27.73 17.82 14.19
C GLY A 13 -26.70 18.88 14.58
N ARG A 14 -25.43 18.69 14.21
CA ARG A 14 -24.33 19.62 14.51
C ARG A 14 -24.44 20.93 13.70
N ALA A 15 -23.81 21.97 14.21
CA ALA A 15 -24.02 23.37 13.81
C ALA A 15 -23.94 23.73 12.31
N PRO A 16 -23.21 23.05 11.40
CA PRO A 16 -23.38 23.35 9.98
C PRO A 16 -24.66 22.75 9.40
N TYR A 17 -25.09 21.57 9.85
CA TYR A 17 -26.19 20.82 9.25
C TYR A 17 -27.59 21.30 9.68
N ARG A 18 -27.70 21.96 10.84
CA ARG A 18 -28.98 22.43 11.40
C ARG A 18 -29.62 23.53 10.55
N THR A 19 -28.83 24.45 10.01
CA THR A 19 -29.31 25.52 9.12
C THR A 19 -29.91 24.93 7.84
N TYR A 20 -29.27 23.94 7.25
CA TYR A 20 -29.78 23.27 6.04
C TYR A 20 -31.00 22.39 6.30
N VAL A 21 -31.09 21.74 7.46
CA VAL A 21 -32.32 21.02 7.85
C VAL A 21 -33.50 21.98 7.88
N ASN A 22 -33.30 23.20 8.38
CA ASN A 22 -34.34 24.23 8.39
C ASN A 22 -34.66 24.74 6.97
N GLU A 23 -33.65 24.90 6.11
CA GLU A 23 -33.88 25.25 4.69
C GLU A 23 -34.70 24.16 3.97
N ILE A 24 -34.38 22.88 4.17
CA ILE A 24 -35.12 21.75 3.61
C ILE A 24 -36.57 21.76 4.13
N GLU A 25 -36.78 21.95 5.44
CA GLU A 25 -38.12 22.07 6.03
C GLU A 25 -38.94 23.20 5.42
N ALA A 26 -38.31 24.33 5.12
CA ALA A 26 -39.00 25.47 4.53
C ALA A 26 -39.54 25.19 3.11
N VAL A 27 -38.92 24.26 2.37
CA VAL A 27 -39.36 23.91 1.01
C VAL A 27 -40.35 22.74 0.98
N ILE A 28 -40.46 21.94 2.06
CA ILE A 28 -41.38 20.79 2.12
C ILE A 28 -42.84 21.17 1.79
N PRO A 29 -43.44 22.22 2.38
CA PRO A 29 -44.84 22.57 2.12
C PRO A 29 -45.11 22.94 0.65
N TYR A 30 -44.15 23.61 0.00
CA TYR A 30 -44.24 23.95 -1.42
C TYR A 30 -44.27 22.69 -2.28
N TYR A 31 -43.50 21.66 -1.92
CA TYR A 31 -43.42 20.43 -2.69
C TYR A 31 -44.55 19.44 -2.39
N GLU A 32 -45.12 19.42 -1.18
CA GLU A 32 -46.30 18.60 -0.85
C GLU A 32 -47.51 18.95 -1.73
N GLN A 33 -47.66 20.21 -2.13
CA GLN A 33 -48.67 20.63 -3.13
C GLN A 33 -48.46 20.01 -4.52
N PHE A 34 -47.21 19.75 -4.93
CA PHE A 34 -46.89 19.17 -6.24
C PHE A 34 -47.01 17.64 -6.27
N VAL A 35 -46.72 16.95 -5.16
CA VAL A 35 -46.78 15.48 -5.08
C VAL A 35 -48.22 14.96 -5.23
N GLY A 36 -49.23 15.72 -4.77
CA GLY A 36 -50.64 15.34 -4.85
C GLY A 36 -51.30 15.50 -6.23
N SER A 37 -50.69 16.22 -7.17
CA SER A 37 -51.38 16.66 -8.40
C SER A 37 -50.95 15.93 -9.68
N GLY A 38 -50.07 14.93 -9.62
CA GLY A 38 -49.52 14.26 -10.82
C GLY A 38 -48.61 15.15 -11.69
N SER A 39 -48.51 16.45 -11.37
CA SER A 39 -47.74 17.47 -12.07
C SER A 39 -46.23 17.40 -11.82
N LEU A 40 -45.79 16.60 -10.85
CA LEU A 40 -44.39 16.49 -10.45
C LEU A 40 -43.48 16.00 -11.59
N TYR A 41 -43.94 15.01 -12.37
CA TYR A 41 -43.20 14.52 -13.54
C TYR A 41 -43.04 15.63 -14.58
N THR A 42 -44.11 16.38 -14.83
CA THR A 42 -44.17 17.53 -15.75
C THR A 42 -43.30 18.69 -15.26
N TYR A 43 -43.32 19.03 -13.97
CA TYR A 43 -42.45 20.04 -13.38
C TYR A 43 -40.99 19.65 -13.56
N LEU A 44 -40.62 18.41 -13.21
CA LEU A 44 -39.26 17.92 -13.40
C LEU A 44 -38.89 17.93 -14.90
N THR A 45 -39.72 17.40 -15.80
CA THR A 45 -39.44 17.41 -17.25
C THR A 45 -39.45 18.79 -17.91
N ILE A 46 -40.13 19.80 -17.37
CA ILE A 46 -40.15 21.17 -17.92
C ILE A 46 -39.01 22.02 -17.35
N THR A 47 -38.72 21.93 -16.06
CA THR A 47 -37.69 22.74 -15.40
C THR A 47 -36.28 22.20 -15.66
N PHE A 48 -36.15 20.92 -16.03
CA PHE A 48 -34.84 20.28 -16.20
C PHE A 48 -34.12 20.48 -17.53
N PRO A 49 -34.78 20.55 -18.70
CA PRO A 49 -34.11 20.88 -19.96
C PRO A 49 -33.48 22.28 -19.96
N GLU A 50 -33.96 23.20 -19.12
CA GLU A 50 -33.38 24.54 -18.99
C GLU A 50 -32.04 24.55 -18.23
N THR A 51 -31.69 23.48 -17.51
CA THR A 51 -30.41 23.40 -16.76
C THR A 51 -29.16 23.38 -17.64
N GLU A 52 -29.24 22.95 -18.90
CA GLU A 52 -28.13 23.11 -19.86
C GLU A 52 -27.92 24.58 -20.25
N ARG A 53 -28.99 25.40 -20.30
CA ARG A 53 -28.90 26.85 -20.53
C ARG A 53 -28.49 27.60 -19.26
N ASP A 54 -28.86 27.10 -18.09
CA ASP A 54 -28.53 27.67 -16.78
C ASP A 54 -27.17 27.25 -16.23
N LEU A 55 -26.29 26.64 -17.05
CA LEU A 55 -24.87 26.47 -16.69
C LEU A 55 -24.16 27.81 -16.37
N GLY A 56 -24.77 28.96 -16.69
CA GLY A 56 -24.31 30.27 -16.22
C GLY A 56 -24.59 30.55 -14.73
N ARG A 57 -25.42 29.75 -14.04
CA ARG A 57 -25.83 29.90 -12.63
C ARG A 57 -25.78 28.57 -11.87
N PRO A 58 -24.58 28.01 -11.63
CA PRO A 58 -24.42 26.68 -11.03
C PRO A 58 -25.17 26.48 -9.71
N SER A 59 -25.21 27.49 -8.84
CA SER A 59 -25.90 27.43 -7.53
C SER A 59 -27.39 27.12 -7.64
N LEU A 60 -28.07 27.64 -8.67
CA LEU A 60 -29.48 27.37 -8.92
C LEU A 60 -29.69 25.93 -9.40
N ALA A 61 -28.85 25.46 -10.33
CA ALA A 61 -28.92 24.11 -10.84
C ALA A 61 -28.69 23.05 -9.74
N ALA A 62 -27.74 23.28 -8.82
CA ALA A 62 -27.57 22.38 -7.66
C ALA A 62 -28.76 22.40 -6.70
N LYS A 63 -29.37 23.57 -6.45
CA LYS A 63 -30.59 23.66 -5.62
C LYS A 63 -31.75 22.89 -6.24
N GLN A 64 -31.96 23.03 -7.56
CA GLN A 64 -32.99 22.29 -8.29
C GLN A 64 -32.74 20.78 -8.25
N ALA A 65 -31.49 20.35 -8.48
CA ALA A 65 -31.12 18.94 -8.37
C ALA A 65 -31.35 18.39 -6.96
N LEU A 66 -30.97 19.14 -5.92
CA LEU A 66 -31.22 18.75 -4.53
C LEU A 66 -32.71 18.64 -4.21
N GLY A 67 -33.51 19.62 -4.64
CA GLY A 67 -34.97 19.61 -4.49
C GLY A 67 -35.57 18.36 -5.13
N ALA A 68 -35.16 18.02 -6.35
CA ALA A 68 -35.63 16.82 -7.04
C ALA A 68 -35.23 15.52 -6.36
N ILE A 69 -34.00 15.43 -5.83
CA ILE A 69 -33.56 14.26 -5.06
C ILE A 69 -34.42 14.09 -3.81
N LEU A 70 -34.69 15.17 -3.08
CA LEU A 70 -35.51 15.12 -1.86
C LEU A 70 -36.93 14.65 -2.16
N ILE A 71 -37.53 15.19 -3.22
CA ILE A 71 -38.84 14.78 -3.74
C ILE A 71 -38.82 13.28 -4.05
N VAL A 72 -37.84 12.81 -4.82
CA VAL A 72 -37.77 11.42 -5.25
C VAL A 72 -37.48 10.47 -4.09
N THR A 73 -36.69 10.90 -3.10
CA THR A 73 -36.48 10.16 -1.85
C THR A 73 -37.78 10.01 -1.07
N ALA A 74 -38.60 11.06 -1.01
CA ALA A 74 -39.91 11.01 -0.36
C ALA A 74 -40.86 10.08 -1.14
N SER A 75 -40.87 10.19 -2.47
CA SER A 75 -41.67 9.33 -3.37
C SER A 75 -41.25 7.87 -3.31
N GLN A 76 -39.99 7.52 -3.08
CA GLN A 76 -39.55 6.13 -3.01
C GLN A 76 -40.31 5.33 -1.93
N LYS A 77 -40.65 5.97 -0.81
CA LYS A 77 -41.41 5.33 0.27
C LYS A 77 -42.89 5.17 -0.04
N THR A 78 -43.45 6.06 -0.85
CA THR A 78 -44.90 6.13 -1.11
C THR A 78 -45.29 5.52 -2.46
N ASN A 79 -44.39 5.53 -3.44
CA ASN A 79 -44.60 5.06 -4.81
C ASN A 79 -43.28 4.66 -5.53
N PRO A 80 -42.82 3.40 -5.40
CA PRO A 80 -41.59 2.91 -6.03
C PRO A 80 -41.54 3.02 -7.56
N SER A 81 -42.70 2.92 -8.24
CA SER A 81 -42.77 3.01 -9.71
C SER A 81 -42.43 4.42 -10.23
N GLN A 82 -42.73 5.45 -9.43
CA GLN A 82 -42.40 6.83 -9.74
C GLN A 82 -40.91 7.09 -9.57
N PHE A 83 -40.27 6.45 -8.58
CA PHE A 83 -38.82 6.49 -8.40
C PHE A 83 -38.09 5.93 -9.63
N GLU A 84 -38.48 4.74 -10.10
CA GLU A 84 -37.86 4.11 -11.28
C GLU A 84 -37.96 4.98 -12.54
N ARG A 85 -39.06 5.73 -12.69
CA ARG A 85 -39.26 6.68 -13.81
C ARG A 85 -38.43 7.96 -13.70
N LEU A 86 -38.26 8.50 -12.50
CA LEU A 86 -37.57 9.78 -12.28
C LEU A 86 -36.05 9.62 -12.11
N TRP A 87 -35.60 8.41 -11.75
CA TRP A 87 -34.21 8.11 -11.45
C TRP A 87 -33.24 8.45 -12.61
N PRO A 88 -33.49 8.06 -13.88
CA PRO A 88 -32.58 8.37 -14.98
C PRO A 88 -32.35 9.88 -15.15
N CYS A 89 -33.41 10.70 -15.07
CA CYS A 89 -33.30 12.16 -15.21
C CYS A 89 -32.44 12.78 -14.09
N ILE A 90 -32.70 12.40 -12.83
CA ILE A 90 -31.94 12.90 -11.68
C ILE A 90 -30.48 12.49 -11.77
N ARG A 91 -30.25 11.22 -12.13
CA ARG A 91 -28.90 10.69 -12.32
C ARG A 91 -28.17 11.47 -13.39
N ASP A 92 -28.75 11.65 -14.58
CA ASP A 92 -28.08 12.27 -15.72
C ASP A 92 -27.74 13.74 -15.44
N GLN A 93 -28.61 14.45 -14.71
CA GLN A 93 -28.33 15.81 -14.27
C GLN A 93 -27.23 15.90 -13.22
N LEU A 94 -27.23 15.02 -12.22
CA LEU A 94 -26.16 15.04 -11.22
C LEU A 94 -24.85 14.58 -11.80
N PHE A 95 -24.91 13.65 -12.75
CA PHE A 95 -23.77 13.28 -13.56
C PHE A 95 -23.23 14.48 -14.34
N THR A 96 -24.12 15.26 -14.95
CA THR A 96 -23.80 16.49 -15.66
C THR A 96 -23.17 17.50 -14.70
N LEU A 97 -23.78 17.75 -13.54
CA LEU A 97 -23.25 18.66 -12.53
C LEU A 97 -21.88 18.22 -12.00
N LEU A 98 -21.70 16.94 -11.68
CA LEU A 98 -20.42 16.40 -11.22
C LEU A 98 -19.35 16.40 -12.32
N LYS A 99 -19.75 16.21 -13.59
CA LYS A 99 -18.85 16.18 -14.74
C LYS A 99 -18.39 17.58 -15.16
N PHE A 100 -19.29 18.55 -15.18
CA PHE A 100 -19.01 19.90 -15.66
C PHE A 100 -18.52 20.86 -14.57
N TYR A 101 -18.79 20.57 -13.29
CA TYR A 101 -18.30 21.37 -12.18
C TYR A 101 -17.42 20.52 -11.25
N PRO A 102 -16.16 20.27 -11.64
CA PRO A 102 -15.23 19.62 -10.74
C PRO A 102 -15.12 20.46 -9.47
N LEU A 103 -15.29 19.82 -8.31
CA LEU A 103 -15.27 20.47 -7.00
C LEU A 103 -13.95 21.19 -6.71
N ARG A 104 -12.91 20.87 -7.49
CA ARG A 104 -11.54 21.33 -7.38
C ARG A 104 -11.29 22.71 -7.97
N ASP A 105 -12.11 23.18 -8.90
CA ASP A 105 -11.78 24.44 -9.58
C ASP A 105 -11.72 25.61 -8.61
N SER A 106 -10.79 26.52 -8.92
CA SER A 106 -10.60 27.87 -8.41
C SER A 106 -11.83 28.78 -8.55
N THR A 107 -13.01 28.18 -8.72
CA THR A 107 -14.32 28.76 -8.42
C THR A 107 -14.17 29.74 -7.27
N SER A 108 -14.56 30.97 -7.56
CA SER A 108 -14.40 32.13 -6.68
C SER A 108 -14.71 31.75 -5.24
N ARG A 109 -13.98 32.32 -4.27
CA ARG A 109 -14.36 32.30 -2.84
C ARG A 109 -15.71 32.99 -2.56
N SER A 110 -16.54 33.20 -3.58
CA SER A 110 -17.89 33.71 -3.43
C SER A 110 -18.71 32.73 -2.60
N SER A 111 -19.60 33.28 -1.79
CA SER A 111 -20.58 32.53 -1.02
C SER A 111 -21.42 31.59 -1.90
N GLU A 112 -21.71 32.00 -3.14
CA GLU A 112 -22.49 31.19 -4.10
C GLU A 112 -21.77 29.93 -4.56
N ALA A 113 -20.46 30.00 -4.81
CA ALA A 113 -19.67 28.83 -5.20
C ALA A 113 -19.52 27.84 -4.04
N ILE A 114 -19.37 28.35 -2.81
CA ILE A 114 -19.34 27.51 -1.60
C ILE A 114 -20.68 26.79 -1.42
N ALA A 115 -21.80 27.54 -1.48
CA ALA A 115 -23.13 26.98 -1.36
C ALA A 115 -23.41 25.93 -2.45
N PHE A 116 -23.00 26.19 -3.71
CA PHE A 116 -23.11 25.21 -4.80
C PHE A 116 -22.39 23.89 -4.47
N LYS A 117 -21.15 23.95 -4.01
CA LYS A 117 -20.37 22.75 -3.65
C LYS A 117 -21.06 21.98 -2.53
N GLU A 118 -21.55 22.66 -1.51
CA GLU A 118 -22.29 22.05 -0.41
C GLU A 118 -23.56 21.37 -0.90
N TYR A 119 -24.38 22.03 -1.73
CA TYR A 119 -25.59 21.41 -2.29
C TYR A 119 -25.26 20.19 -3.15
N LEU A 120 -24.19 20.21 -3.94
CA LEU A 120 -23.74 19.07 -4.75
C LEU A 120 -23.26 17.90 -3.87
N ILE A 121 -22.53 18.19 -2.79
CA ILE A 121 -22.12 17.21 -1.78
C ILE A 121 -23.36 16.56 -1.14
N TYR A 122 -24.35 17.35 -0.74
CA TYR A 122 -25.58 16.85 -0.12
C TYR A 122 -26.39 15.99 -1.09
N ALA A 123 -26.59 16.48 -2.31
CA ALA A 123 -27.27 15.76 -3.38
C ALA A 123 -26.62 14.38 -3.62
N THR A 124 -25.29 14.38 -3.75
CA THR A 124 -24.50 13.15 -3.92
C THR A 124 -24.66 12.21 -2.72
N THR A 125 -24.58 12.74 -1.50
CA THR A 125 -24.75 11.97 -0.26
C THR A 125 -26.14 11.32 -0.19
N LEU A 126 -27.19 12.09 -0.50
CA LEU A 126 -28.57 11.60 -0.47
C LEU A 126 -28.78 10.47 -1.47
N ILE A 127 -28.27 10.61 -2.69
CA ILE A 127 -28.35 9.55 -3.69
C ILE A 127 -27.67 8.27 -3.22
N ILE A 128 -26.46 8.42 -2.70
CA ILE A 128 -25.70 7.30 -2.20
C ILE A 128 -26.48 6.59 -1.06
N ILE A 129 -27.16 7.35 -0.19
CA ILE A 129 -28.08 6.80 0.84
C ILE A 129 -29.30 6.12 0.20
N ILE A 130 -29.92 6.73 -0.80
CA ILE A 130 -31.06 6.18 -1.53
C ILE A 130 -30.69 4.81 -2.10
N PHE A 131 -29.56 4.69 -2.79
CA PHE A 131 -29.05 3.42 -3.31
C PHE A 131 -28.89 2.35 -2.23
N LYS A 132 -28.50 2.75 -1.01
CA LYS A 132 -28.40 1.85 0.14
C LYS A 132 -29.74 1.36 0.64
N THR A 133 -30.74 2.24 0.61
CA THR A 133 -32.09 1.92 1.08
C THR A 133 -33.00 1.32 0.01
N SER A 134 -32.68 1.49 -1.28
CA SER A 134 -33.49 1.01 -2.41
C SER A 134 -33.23 -0.43 -2.79
N GLY A 135 -32.14 -1.04 -2.29
CA GLY A 135 -31.92 -2.47 -2.37
C GLY A 135 -33.09 -3.21 -1.74
N ARG A 136 -33.92 -3.89 -2.55
CA ARG A 136 -34.92 -4.84 -2.04
C ARG A 136 -34.19 -5.80 -1.11
N PRO A 137 -34.74 -6.16 0.07
CA PRO A 137 -34.05 -7.00 1.06
C PRO A 137 -33.62 -8.39 0.54
N HIS A 138 -34.01 -8.77 -0.68
CA HIS A 138 -33.70 -10.05 -1.31
C HIS A 138 -32.89 -9.96 -2.61
N VAL A 139 -32.54 -8.76 -3.10
CA VAL A 139 -31.67 -8.61 -4.28
C VAL A 139 -30.26 -8.25 -3.81
N PRO A 140 -29.24 -9.09 -4.05
CA PRO A 140 -27.87 -8.74 -3.69
C PRO A 140 -27.51 -7.38 -4.28
N ALA A 141 -26.93 -6.48 -3.47
CA ALA A 141 -26.56 -5.13 -3.90
C ALA A 141 -25.76 -5.10 -5.21
N ARG A 142 -24.98 -6.16 -5.46
CA ARG A 142 -24.22 -6.38 -6.70
C ARG A 142 -25.09 -6.47 -7.96
N GLU A 143 -26.23 -7.16 -7.91
CA GLU A 143 -27.18 -7.24 -9.03
C GLU A 143 -27.99 -5.97 -9.21
N ALA A 144 -28.32 -5.28 -8.12
CA ALA A 144 -29.00 -3.99 -8.20
C ALA A 144 -28.12 -2.95 -8.90
N ILE A 145 -26.81 -2.94 -8.64
CA ILE A 145 -25.88 -1.96 -9.22
C ILE A 145 -25.51 -2.29 -10.66
N SER A 146 -25.29 -3.57 -10.99
CA SER A 146 -25.02 -3.97 -12.38
C SER A 146 -26.21 -3.66 -13.30
N ARG A 147 -27.44 -3.68 -12.77
CA ARG A 147 -28.66 -3.31 -13.49
C ARG A 147 -28.95 -1.81 -13.58
N THR A 148 -28.39 -0.97 -12.71
CA THR A 148 -28.87 0.42 -12.52
C THR A 148 -28.06 1.53 -13.19
N GLU A 149 -27.06 1.22 -14.04
CA GLU A 149 -26.18 2.25 -14.63
C GLU A 149 -25.56 3.18 -13.55
N ALA A 150 -25.45 2.69 -12.30
CA ALA A 150 -25.00 3.47 -11.16
C ALA A 150 -23.47 3.48 -11.02
N ALA A 151 -22.79 2.56 -11.70
CA ALA A 151 -21.35 2.44 -11.66
C ALA A 151 -20.60 3.66 -12.23
N PRO A 152 -21.02 4.30 -13.36
CA PRO A 152 -20.53 5.61 -13.76
C PRO A 152 -20.67 6.63 -12.62
N PHE A 153 -21.87 6.76 -12.02
CA PHE A 153 -22.10 7.71 -10.92
C PHE A 153 -21.14 7.47 -9.74
N LEU A 154 -20.99 6.21 -9.29
CA LEU A 154 -20.04 5.85 -8.23
C LEU A 154 -18.61 6.28 -8.57
N VAL A 155 -18.21 6.16 -9.82
CA VAL A 155 -16.88 6.61 -10.29
C VAL A 155 -16.73 8.14 -10.18
N TYR A 156 -17.77 8.94 -10.48
CA TYR A 156 -17.70 10.41 -10.30
C TYR A 156 -17.76 10.85 -8.84
N THR A 157 -18.45 10.09 -7.98
CA THR A 157 -18.49 10.40 -6.55
C THR A 157 -17.14 10.20 -5.84
N LEU A 158 -16.17 9.51 -6.46
CA LEU A 158 -14.79 9.45 -5.94
C LEU A 158 -14.12 10.82 -5.89
N ASP A 159 -14.40 11.68 -6.87
CA ASP A 159 -13.90 13.05 -6.90
C ASP A 159 -14.45 13.82 -5.69
N THR A 160 -15.76 13.68 -5.43
CA THR A 160 -16.43 14.22 -4.23
C THR A 160 -15.83 13.68 -2.93
N VAL A 161 -15.60 12.38 -2.84
CA VAL A 161 -14.95 11.76 -1.67
C VAL A 161 -13.56 12.37 -1.44
N LEU A 162 -12.72 12.45 -2.48
CA LEU A 162 -11.37 13.01 -2.35
C LEU A 162 -11.38 14.50 -2.02
N HIS A 163 -12.28 15.26 -2.62
CA HIS A 163 -12.47 16.66 -2.32
C HIS A 163 -12.86 16.87 -0.85
N LEU A 164 -13.92 16.18 -0.39
CA LEU A 164 -14.36 16.19 1.00
C LEU A 164 -13.23 15.77 1.94
N SER A 165 -12.46 14.76 1.53
CA SER A 165 -11.31 14.27 2.27
C SER A 165 -10.24 15.36 2.43
N GLY A 166 -9.83 15.98 1.32
CA GLY A 166 -8.77 16.99 1.30
C GLY A 166 -9.13 18.31 1.98
N THR A 167 -10.41 18.65 2.06
CA THR A 167 -10.92 19.85 2.77
C THR A 167 -11.34 19.56 4.22
N GLU A 168 -11.03 18.38 4.76
CA GLU A 168 -11.41 18.00 6.14
C GLU A 168 -12.93 18.11 6.41
N ASN A 169 -13.76 17.97 5.38
CA ASN A 169 -15.20 18.16 5.51
C ASN A 169 -15.83 17.00 6.31
N PRO A 170 -16.68 17.27 7.31
CA PRO A 170 -17.31 16.24 8.14
C PRO A 170 -18.23 15.28 7.37
N ALA A 171 -18.73 15.67 6.19
CA ALA A 171 -19.55 14.80 5.34
C ALA A 171 -18.75 13.64 4.73
N PHE A 172 -17.41 13.76 4.65
CA PHE A 172 -16.52 12.72 4.12
C PHE A 172 -16.83 11.36 4.74
N GLU A 173 -16.95 11.29 6.07
CA GLU A 173 -17.12 10.03 6.80
C GLU A 173 -18.36 9.25 6.36
N ILE A 174 -19.46 9.98 6.11
CA ILE A 174 -20.75 9.42 5.69
C ILE A 174 -20.66 8.98 4.22
N VAL A 175 -20.18 9.86 3.36
CA VAL A 175 -20.08 9.60 1.91
C VAL A 175 -19.14 8.43 1.65
N TRP A 176 -17.96 8.43 2.27
CA TRP A 176 -16.95 7.39 2.10
C TRP A 176 -17.45 6.02 2.55
N ARG A 177 -18.12 5.91 3.69
CA ARG A 177 -18.67 4.64 4.20
C ARG A 177 -19.68 4.01 3.27
N ILE A 178 -20.52 4.83 2.66
CA ILE A 178 -21.51 4.28 1.74
C ILE A 178 -20.82 3.96 0.41
N TRP A 179 -19.91 4.82 -0.05
CA TRP A 179 -19.11 4.58 -1.26
C TRP A 179 -18.34 3.25 -1.17
N ILE A 180 -17.62 2.99 -0.06
CA ILE A 180 -16.82 1.77 0.11
C ILE A 180 -17.69 0.50 0.13
N THR A 181 -18.97 0.61 0.53
CA THR A 181 -19.93 -0.50 0.46
C THR A 181 -20.18 -0.93 -0.99
N TYR A 182 -19.96 -0.04 -1.96
CA TYR A 182 -20.19 -0.25 -3.38
C TYR A 182 -18.93 -0.34 -4.23
N ARG A 183 -17.76 -0.40 -3.58
CA ARG A 183 -16.46 -0.39 -4.27
C ARG A 183 -16.33 -1.48 -5.33
N ASP A 184 -16.81 -2.69 -5.06
CA ASP A 184 -16.62 -3.83 -5.96
C ASP A 184 -17.40 -3.64 -7.26
N ALA A 185 -18.56 -3.00 -7.18
CA ALA A 185 -19.34 -2.64 -8.37
C ALA A 185 -18.67 -1.48 -9.14
N ALA A 186 -18.14 -0.48 -8.43
CA ALA A 186 -17.37 0.60 -9.06
C ALA A 186 -16.12 0.06 -9.79
N PHE A 187 -15.40 -0.89 -9.20
CA PHE A 187 -14.19 -1.50 -9.78
C PHE A 187 -14.45 -2.26 -11.08
N SER A 188 -15.64 -2.85 -11.20
CA SER A 188 -16.01 -3.59 -12.41
C SER A 188 -16.33 -2.68 -13.60
N HIS A 189 -16.42 -1.36 -13.40
CA HIS A 189 -16.83 -0.43 -14.44
C HIS A 189 -15.66 0.03 -15.34
N PRO A 190 -15.80 0.04 -16.68
CA PRO A 190 -14.72 0.44 -17.59
C PRO A 190 -14.17 1.85 -17.35
N SER A 191 -15.01 2.80 -16.90
CA SER A 191 -14.58 4.18 -16.60
C SER A 191 -13.83 4.34 -15.28
N TYR A 192 -13.76 3.30 -14.44
CA TYR A 192 -13.10 3.38 -13.13
C TYR A 192 -11.61 3.67 -13.26
N ALA A 193 -10.87 2.86 -14.02
CA ALA A 193 -9.42 3.02 -14.16
C ALA A 193 -9.01 4.38 -14.77
N PRO A 194 -9.64 4.88 -15.87
CA PRO A 194 -9.36 6.22 -16.38
C PRO A 194 -9.63 7.34 -15.37
N THR A 195 -10.75 7.25 -14.64
CA THR A 195 -11.12 8.27 -13.65
C THR A 195 -10.15 8.25 -12.47
N LEU A 196 -9.80 7.07 -11.98
CA LEU A 196 -8.83 6.90 -10.92
C LEU A 196 -7.45 7.47 -11.29
N ASN A 197 -6.98 7.19 -12.51
CA ASN A 197 -5.73 7.75 -13.03
C ASN A 197 -5.78 9.27 -13.13
N ARG A 198 -6.92 9.84 -13.53
CA ARG A 198 -7.16 11.30 -13.51
C ARG A 198 -7.07 11.83 -12.08
N LEU A 199 -7.80 11.23 -11.15
CA LEU A 199 -7.86 11.66 -9.75
C LEU A 199 -6.49 11.57 -9.04
N VAL A 200 -5.69 10.55 -9.33
CA VAL A 200 -4.33 10.41 -8.78
C VAL A 200 -3.39 11.52 -9.26
N LYS A 201 -3.61 12.06 -10.47
CA LYS A 201 -2.87 13.23 -10.98
C LYS A 201 -3.40 14.54 -10.41
N GLU A 202 -4.70 14.60 -10.13
CA GLU A 202 -5.35 15.81 -9.63
C GLU A 202 -5.16 15.99 -8.12
N TYR A 203 -5.20 14.93 -7.33
CA TYR A 203 -5.11 15.01 -5.89
C TYR A 203 -3.76 14.47 -5.41
N ASP A 204 -3.11 15.15 -4.47
CA ASP A 204 -2.06 14.51 -3.66
C ASP A 204 -2.74 13.58 -2.64
N ILE A 205 -3.20 12.44 -3.13
CA ILE A 205 -3.95 11.46 -2.34
C ILE A 205 -3.12 10.97 -1.16
N ALA A 206 -1.80 10.84 -1.33
CA ALA A 206 -0.90 10.48 -0.25
C ALA A 206 -0.93 11.55 0.86
N ASP A 207 -0.88 12.84 0.51
CA ASP A 207 -1.05 13.93 1.48
C ASP A 207 -2.37 13.86 2.24
N ILE A 208 -3.46 13.65 1.50
CA ILE A 208 -4.80 13.57 2.07
C ILE A 208 -4.87 12.43 3.08
N CYS A 209 -4.39 11.24 2.72
CA CYS A 209 -4.32 10.09 3.61
C CYS A 209 -3.46 10.38 4.85
N VAL A 210 -2.29 10.98 4.69
CA VAL A 210 -1.38 11.34 5.80
C VAL A 210 -2.05 12.32 6.75
N ARG A 211 -2.56 13.45 6.23
CA ARG A 211 -3.21 14.48 7.04
C ARG A 211 -4.38 13.90 7.83
N ARG A 212 -5.19 13.04 7.21
CA ARG A 212 -6.31 12.38 7.89
C ARG A 212 -5.83 11.42 8.98
N LEU A 213 -4.81 10.59 8.72
CA LEU A 213 -4.25 9.70 9.73
C LEU A 213 -3.64 10.48 10.90
N VAL A 214 -2.85 11.50 10.62
CA VAL A 214 -2.24 12.38 11.63
C VAL A 214 -3.31 13.11 12.44
N ALA A 215 -4.33 13.67 11.78
CA ALA A 215 -5.47 14.31 12.46
C ALA A 215 -6.25 13.31 13.33
N ALA A 216 -6.35 12.05 12.92
CA ALA A 216 -7.02 11.01 13.70
C ALA A 216 -6.21 10.61 14.94
N VAL A 217 -4.89 10.47 14.80
CA VAL A 217 -3.97 10.09 15.89
C VAL A 217 -3.78 11.22 16.91
N ASN A 218 -3.74 12.47 16.45
CA ASN A 218 -3.45 13.62 17.31
C ASN A 218 -4.65 14.11 18.14
N ARG A 219 -5.84 13.53 17.97
CA ARG A 219 -6.98 13.87 18.82
C ARG A 219 -6.76 13.30 20.23
N GLN A 220 -7.15 14.08 21.24
CA GLN A 220 -7.09 13.66 22.65
C GLN A 220 -7.87 12.35 22.89
N GLU A 221 -8.97 12.17 22.15
CA GLU A 221 -9.71 10.92 22.06
C GLU A 221 -9.60 10.38 20.63
N LEU A 222 -9.15 9.14 20.48
CA LEU A 222 -9.02 8.50 19.18
C LEU A 222 -10.39 8.35 18.53
N ASP A 223 -10.63 9.08 17.44
CA ASP A 223 -11.82 8.92 16.63
C ASP A 223 -11.65 7.71 15.70
N PHE A 224 -12.13 6.55 16.16
CA PHE A 224 -12.06 5.30 15.41
C PHE A 224 -12.67 5.39 14.01
N TYR A 225 -13.69 6.22 13.81
CA TYR A 225 -14.31 6.38 12.49
C TYR A 225 -13.34 7.04 11.53
N LEU A 226 -12.70 8.12 11.99
CA LEU A 226 -11.73 8.86 11.20
C LEU A 226 -10.49 7.99 10.90
N VAL A 227 -10.02 7.22 11.89
CA VAL A 227 -8.91 6.26 11.71
C VAL A 227 -9.27 5.20 10.67
N ASP A 228 -10.40 4.51 10.84
CA ASP A 228 -10.86 3.44 9.94
C ASP A 228 -11.00 3.96 8.51
N ASN A 229 -11.62 5.13 8.36
CA ASN A 229 -11.83 5.75 7.06
C ASN A 229 -10.50 6.18 6.41
N ALA A 230 -9.54 6.71 7.17
CA ALA A 230 -8.23 7.07 6.66
C ALA A 230 -7.39 5.85 6.23
N ILE A 231 -7.45 4.75 7.00
CA ILE A 231 -6.77 3.49 6.64
C ILE A 231 -7.46 2.85 5.42
N MET A 232 -8.79 2.82 5.38
CA MET A 232 -9.54 2.31 4.23
C MET A 232 -9.22 3.11 2.97
N LEU A 233 -9.16 4.44 3.04
CA LEU A 233 -8.78 5.31 1.93
C LEU A 233 -7.36 4.98 1.45
N SER A 234 -6.42 4.84 2.38
CA SER A 234 -5.03 4.46 2.09
C SER A 234 -4.92 3.08 1.42
N SER A 235 -5.60 2.07 1.99
CA SER A 235 -5.62 0.70 1.47
C SER A 235 -6.34 0.58 0.12
N PHE A 236 -7.32 1.46 -0.12
CA PHE A 236 -8.03 1.55 -1.37
C PHE A 236 -7.11 2.04 -2.48
N TYR A 237 -6.49 3.21 -2.30
CA TYR A 237 -5.66 3.82 -3.34
C TYR A 237 -4.30 3.16 -3.50
N SER A 238 -3.82 2.37 -2.53
CA SER A 238 -2.57 1.62 -2.66
C SER A 238 -2.63 0.57 -3.76
N ASN A 239 -3.83 0.03 -4.05
CA ASN A 239 -4.02 -0.89 -5.17
C ASN A 239 -4.15 -0.16 -6.51
N ALA A 240 -4.55 1.11 -6.46
CA ALA A 240 -4.86 1.92 -7.62
C ALA A 240 -3.62 2.59 -8.24
N ALA A 241 -2.69 3.00 -7.39
CA ALA A 241 -1.55 3.83 -7.79
C ALA A 241 -0.29 3.37 -7.04
N PRO A 242 0.58 2.55 -7.67
CA PRO A 242 1.80 2.05 -7.03
C PRO A 242 2.70 3.16 -6.48
N ASN A 243 2.80 4.29 -7.20
CA ASN A 243 3.58 5.46 -6.76
C ASN A 243 3.04 6.12 -5.48
N MET A 244 1.75 5.94 -5.18
CA MET A 244 1.16 6.48 -3.95
C MET A 244 1.79 5.84 -2.72
N MET A 245 2.10 4.56 -2.79
CA MET A 245 2.77 3.87 -1.69
C MET A 245 4.13 4.55 -1.42
N LEU A 246 4.96 4.77 -2.44
CA LEU A 246 6.23 5.50 -2.26
C LEU A 246 6.04 6.89 -1.61
N ASN A 247 4.98 7.60 -1.98
CA ASN A 247 4.64 8.89 -1.37
C ASN A 247 4.20 8.76 0.10
N MET A 248 3.50 7.68 0.47
CA MET A 248 3.12 7.42 1.86
C MET A 248 4.35 7.14 2.74
N VAL A 249 5.35 6.42 2.23
CA VAL A 249 6.66 6.24 2.90
C VAL A 249 7.39 7.54 3.05
N ALA A 250 7.45 8.35 1.98
CA ALA A 250 8.10 9.66 2.04
C ALA A 250 7.50 10.56 3.14
N LYS A 251 6.25 10.31 3.52
CA LYS A 251 5.51 11.02 4.58
C LYS A 251 5.43 10.23 5.91
N ASN A 252 6.22 9.17 6.09
CA ASN A 252 6.31 8.31 7.28
C ASN A 252 4.97 7.67 7.70
N VAL A 253 4.01 7.45 6.79
CA VAL A 253 2.69 6.91 7.15
C VAL A 253 2.80 5.54 7.81
N VAL A 254 3.75 4.73 7.35
CA VAL A 254 3.91 3.34 7.79
C VAL A 254 4.23 3.27 9.28
N ASN A 255 4.95 4.25 9.82
CA ASN A 255 5.26 4.36 11.25
C ASN A 255 3.99 4.59 12.11
N TRP A 256 3.00 5.32 11.57
CA TRP A 256 1.75 5.59 12.30
C TRP A 256 0.82 4.38 12.40
N VAL A 257 0.90 3.42 11.47
CA VAL A 257 -0.01 2.26 11.45
C VAL A 257 0.17 1.34 12.68
N PRO A 258 1.39 0.96 13.08
CA PRO A 258 1.65 0.28 14.35
C PRO A 258 1.15 1.01 15.59
N LEU A 259 1.24 2.35 15.61
CA LEU A 259 0.72 3.17 16.72
C LEU A 259 -0.81 3.09 16.76
N LEU A 260 -1.48 3.12 15.60
CA LEU A 260 -2.93 2.92 15.51
C LEU A 260 -3.37 1.54 15.99
N LEU A 261 -2.61 0.49 15.64
CA LEU A 261 -2.83 -0.86 16.17
C LEU A 261 -2.76 -0.86 17.70
N LEU A 262 -1.71 -0.25 18.27
CA LEU A 262 -1.53 -0.17 19.72
C LEU A 262 -2.65 0.62 20.39
N THR A 263 -2.98 1.80 19.88
CA THR A 263 -4.03 2.65 20.47
C THR A 263 -5.36 1.93 20.44
N SER A 264 -5.68 1.19 19.36
CA SER A 264 -6.93 0.43 19.27
C SER A 264 -7.09 -0.63 20.37
N VAL A 265 -5.99 -1.18 20.90
CA VAL A 265 -6.00 -2.09 22.06
C VAL A 265 -6.36 -1.35 23.33
N ILE A 266 -5.68 -0.22 23.54
CA ILE A 266 -5.76 0.54 24.79
C ILE A 266 -7.18 1.10 24.93
N THR A 267 -7.71 1.70 23.85
CA THR A 267 -9.03 2.33 23.83
C THR A 267 -10.16 1.32 23.66
N GLY A 268 -9.89 0.15 23.06
CA GLY A 268 -10.86 -0.94 22.90
C GLY A 268 -11.46 -1.46 24.22
N LYS A 269 -10.77 -1.23 25.35
CA LYS A 269 -11.25 -1.57 26.68
C LYS A 269 -12.34 -0.63 27.23
N GLN A 270 -12.55 0.55 26.66
CA GLN A 270 -13.40 1.57 27.31
C GLN A 270 -14.63 2.02 26.52
N ALA A 271 -14.65 2.08 25.19
CA ALA A 271 -15.82 2.67 24.50
C ALA A 271 -15.92 2.40 23.00
N ILE A 272 -15.74 1.16 22.51
CA ILE A 272 -16.11 0.88 21.12
C ILE A 272 -17.64 0.94 21.00
N PRO A 273 -18.23 1.86 20.19
CA PRO A 273 -19.68 1.97 20.04
C PRO A 273 -20.31 0.64 19.66
N LEU A 274 -21.48 0.32 20.22
CA LEU A 274 -22.18 -0.96 20.06
C LEU A 274 -22.28 -1.44 18.60
N MET A 275 -22.36 -0.52 17.63
CA MET A 275 -22.37 -0.84 16.19
C MET A 275 -21.18 -1.69 15.73
N TYR A 276 -19.98 -1.47 16.28
CA TYR A 276 -18.80 -2.25 15.90
C TYR A 276 -18.76 -3.63 16.57
N LYS A 277 -19.46 -3.81 17.70
CA LYS A 277 -19.62 -5.14 18.32
C LYS A 277 -20.55 -6.05 17.52
N MET A 278 -21.43 -5.48 16.68
CA MET A 278 -22.43 -6.25 15.92
C MET A 278 -21.89 -6.88 14.63
N THR A 279 -20.76 -6.39 14.10
CA THR A 279 -20.15 -7.00 12.92
C THR A 279 -19.22 -8.12 13.37
N SER A 280 -19.47 -9.35 12.92
CA SER A 280 -18.62 -10.55 13.13
C SER A 280 -17.19 -10.43 12.57
N TRP A 281 -16.82 -9.28 12.03
CA TRP A 281 -15.63 -9.02 11.23
C TRP A 281 -14.48 -8.40 12.06
N GLY A 282 -14.29 -8.84 13.31
CA GLY A 282 -13.16 -8.38 14.15
C GLY A 282 -13.09 -6.85 14.28
N ASN A 283 -11.94 -6.31 14.68
CA ASN A 283 -11.72 -4.86 14.59
C ASN A 283 -11.30 -4.51 13.14
N PRO A 284 -12.16 -3.91 12.30
CA PRO A 284 -11.83 -3.65 10.90
C PRO A 284 -10.63 -2.71 10.74
N ILE A 285 -10.40 -1.82 11.71
CA ILE A 285 -9.21 -0.94 11.75
C ILE A 285 -7.94 -1.78 11.78
N VAL A 286 -7.92 -2.81 12.62
CA VAL A 286 -6.79 -3.73 12.72
C VAL A 286 -6.61 -4.47 11.40
N VAL A 287 -7.66 -5.11 10.89
CA VAL A 287 -7.57 -5.89 9.65
C VAL A 287 -7.11 -5.02 8.48
N ASN A 288 -7.68 -3.83 8.32
CA ASN A 288 -7.30 -2.89 7.26
C ASN A 288 -5.86 -2.36 7.45
N SER A 289 -5.42 -2.14 8.69
CA SER A 289 -4.04 -1.75 9.01
C SER A 289 -3.05 -2.83 8.61
N LEU A 290 -3.34 -4.09 8.95
CA LEU A 290 -2.48 -5.23 8.62
C LEU A 290 -2.44 -5.47 7.11
N VAL A 291 -3.58 -5.32 6.42
CA VAL A 291 -3.64 -5.40 4.95
C VAL A 291 -2.82 -4.27 4.32
N LEU A 292 -2.93 -3.05 4.85
CA LEU A 292 -2.13 -1.91 4.37
C LEU A 292 -0.64 -2.16 4.59
N LEU A 293 -0.22 -2.64 5.77
CA LEU A 293 1.18 -2.98 6.08
C LEU A 293 1.71 -4.09 5.18
N LYS A 294 0.95 -5.16 4.98
CA LYS A 294 1.34 -6.26 4.10
C LYS A 294 1.55 -5.77 2.67
N LYS A 295 0.65 -4.91 2.17
CA LYS A 295 0.80 -4.26 0.85
C LYS A 295 1.91 -3.23 0.85
N ALA A 296 2.28 -2.66 1.99
CA ALA A 296 3.38 -1.71 2.08
C ALA A 296 4.75 -2.39 1.98
N PHE A 297 4.88 -3.66 2.35
CA PHE A 297 6.18 -4.34 2.40
C PHE A 297 6.73 -4.74 1.02
N TYR A 298 6.93 -3.74 0.17
CA TYR A 298 7.65 -3.77 -1.11
C TYR A 298 9.12 -3.35 -0.94
N GLY A 299 9.70 -3.43 0.26
CA GLY A 299 11.11 -3.11 0.45
C GLY A 299 11.53 -2.96 1.91
N PRO A 300 12.84 -2.94 2.17
CA PRO A 300 13.36 -2.86 3.53
C PRO A 300 13.01 -1.54 4.23
N THR A 301 12.89 -0.43 3.50
CA THR A 301 12.53 0.89 4.05
C THR A 301 11.16 0.85 4.74
N TRP A 302 10.20 0.16 4.13
CA TRP A 302 8.85 0.01 4.64
C TRP A 302 8.80 -0.80 5.93
N VAL A 303 9.51 -1.91 5.94
CA VAL A 303 9.63 -2.77 7.13
C VAL A 303 10.33 -2.02 8.24
N ILE A 304 11.39 -1.24 7.92
CA ILE A 304 12.08 -0.37 8.88
C ILE A 304 11.11 0.62 9.52
N GLU A 305 10.33 1.36 8.74
CA GLU A 305 9.39 2.34 9.30
C GLU A 305 8.32 1.69 10.18
N ALA A 306 7.80 0.52 9.77
CA ALA A 306 6.85 -0.22 10.58
C ALA A 306 7.48 -0.68 11.90
N LEU A 307 8.73 -1.16 11.87
CA LEU A 307 9.43 -1.59 13.07
C LEU A 307 9.82 -0.41 13.98
N ASP A 308 10.19 0.72 13.39
CA ASP A 308 10.44 1.97 14.14
C ASP A 308 9.14 2.49 14.80
N GLY A 309 7.97 2.13 14.26
CA GLY A 309 6.66 2.33 14.89
C GLY A 309 6.28 1.27 15.94
N HIS A 310 7.16 0.33 16.28
CA HIS A 310 6.92 -0.77 17.23
C HIS A 310 5.88 -1.81 16.76
N LEU A 311 5.90 -2.18 15.48
CA LEU A 311 4.95 -3.15 14.90
C LEU A 311 4.88 -4.48 15.68
N LEU A 312 6.02 -5.12 15.95
CA LEU A 312 6.02 -6.44 16.60
C LEU A 312 5.56 -6.34 18.05
N VAL A 313 5.97 -5.29 18.76
CA VAL A 313 5.51 -5.01 20.14
C VAL A 313 4.00 -4.79 20.15
N SER A 314 3.45 -4.03 19.20
CA SER A 314 2.01 -3.82 19.06
C SER A 314 1.26 -5.13 18.83
N ILE A 315 1.76 -5.99 17.93
CA ILE A 315 1.19 -7.33 17.67
C ILE A 315 1.24 -8.21 18.92
N ALA A 316 2.36 -8.21 19.66
CA ALA A 316 2.49 -8.99 20.88
C ALA A 316 1.53 -8.51 21.98
N LYS A 317 1.37 -7.19 22.15
CA LYS A 317 0.40 -6.61 23.09
C LYS A 317 -1.03 -6.95 22.72
N LEU A 318 -1.36 -6.93 21.43
CA LEU A 318 -2.66 -7.37 20.90
C LEU A 318 -2.94 -8.83 21.25
N ALA A 319 -1.96 -9.71 21.03
CA ALA A 319 -2.06 -11.14 21.34
C ALA A 319 -2.15 -11.42 22.86
N CYS A 320 -1.58 -10.55 23.68
CA CYS A 320 -1.64 -10.65 25.14
C CYS A 320 -2.88 -10.02 25.78
N SER A 321 -3.66 -9.22 25.05
CA SER A 321 -4.89 -8.66 25.61
C SER A 321 -5.89 -9.78 25.90
N ASP A 322 -6.68 -9.67 26.98
CA ASP A 322 -7.82 -10.57 27.20
C ASP A 322 -8.89 -10.42 26.11
N SER A 323 -8.82 -9.30 25.37
CA SER A 323 -9.48 -9.10 24.07
C SER A 323 -8.73 -9.79 22.92
N SER A 324 -8.03 -10.89 23.20
CA SER A 324 -7.31 -11.68 22.21
C SER A 324 -8.20 -11.88 20.99
N PRO A 325 -7.67 -11.78 19.77
CA PRO A 325 -8.47 -11.87 18.54
C PRO A 325 -9.29 -13.15 18.55
N SER A 326 -10.56 -13.03 18.96
CA SER A 326 -11.53 -14.11 18.91
C SER A 326 -11.88 -14.43 17.47
N ASN A 327 -11.58 -13.51 16.55
CA ASN A 327 -11.73 -13.68 15.12
C ASN A 327 -10.48 -14.36 14.50
N PRO A 328 -10.61 -15.58 13.97
CA PRO A 328 -9.52 -16.27 13.26
C PRO A 328 -8.94 -15.47 12.08
N GLN A 329 -9.75 -14.62 11.44
CA GLN A 329 -9.30 -13.79 10.33
C GLN A 329 -8.31 -12.72 10.77
N GLU A 330 -8.49 -12.15 11.97
CA GLU A 330 -7.57 -11.16 12.53
C GLU A 330 -6.23 -11.83 12.87
N THR A 331 -6.29 -12.98 13.57
CA THR A 331 -5.11 -13.83 13.83
C THR A 331 -4.37 -14.16 12.54
N ARG A 332 -5.08 -14.58 11.49
CA ARG A 332 -4.48 -14.86 10.17
C ARG A 332 -3.81 -13.64 9.56
N SER A 333 -4.41 -12.45 9.69
CA SER A 333 -3.81 -11.20 9.20
C SER A 333 -2.50 -10.87 9.92
N TYR A 334 -2.40 -11.09 11.23
CA TYR A 334 -1.13 -10.95 11.96
C TYR A 334 -0.09 -11.98 11.49
N LEU A 335 -0.51 -13.24 11.41
CA LEU A 335 0.38 -14.32 11.00
C LEU A 335 0.95 -14.10 9.59
N ASN A 336 0.20 -13.46 8.71
CA ASN A 336 0.66 -13.11 7.36
C ASN A 336 1.74 -12.03 7.32
N LEU A 337 1.96 -11.25 8.39
CA LEU A 337 3.02 -10.23 8.41
C LEU A 337 4.40 -10.84 8.68
N PHE A 338 4.51 -11.91 9.45
CA PHE A 338 5.82 -12.49 9.77
C PHE A 338 6.55 -13.01 8.52
N PRO A 339 5.91 -13.80 7.62
CA PRO A 339 6.52 -14.17 6.34
C PRO A 339 6.83 -12.97 5.46
N ALA A 340 6.08 -11.86 5.58
CA ALA A 340 6.35 -10.65 4.80
C ALA A 340 7.57 -9.86 5.32
N ILE A 341 7.93 -9.98 6.60
CA ILE A 341 9.11 -9.34 7.20
C ILE A 341 10.39 -10.15 6.92
N ARG A 342 10.29 -11.50 6.97
CA ARG A 342 11.45 -12.41 6.91
C ARG A 342 12.41 -12.17 5.74
N PRO A 343 11.97 -12.01 4.47
CA PRO A 343 12.88 -11.80 3.34
C PRO A 343 13.78 -10.57 3.52
N TYR A 344 13.28 -9.55 4.24
CA TYR A 344 14.02 -8.32 4.46
C TYR A 344 15.02 -8.39 5.62
N MET A 345 15.00 -9.45 6.44
CA MET A 345 15.94 -9.63 7.55
C MET A 345 17.38 -9.89 7.08
N VAL A 346 17.59 -10.19 5.79
CA VAL A 346 18.94 -10.18 5.19
C VAL A 346 19.55 -8.79 5.25
N CYS A 347 18.74 -7.71 5.22
CA CYS A 347 19.21 -6.35 5.37
C CYS A 347 19.59 -6.08 6.83
N ARG A 348 20.82 -5.65 7.08
CA ARG A 348 21.32 -5.43 8.45
C ARG A 348 20.48 -4.42 9.24
N SER A 349 19.94 -3.41 8.57
CA SER A 349 19.08 -2.37 9.15
C SER A 349 17.74 -2.90 9.63
N VAL A 350 17.15 -3.87 8.93
CA VAL A 350 15.90 -4.55 9.30
C VAL A 350 16.17 -5.53 10.43
N LEU A 351 17.20 -6.38 10.28
CA LEU A 351 17.58 -7.38 11.28
C LEU A 351 17.79 -6.77 12.67
N ARG A 352 18.49 -5.64 12.74
CA ARG A 352 18.74 -4.92 14.00
C ARG A 352 17.44 -4.47 14.68
N ARG A 353 16.47 -3.98 13.91
CA ARG A 353 15.18 -3.50 14.43
C ARG A 353 14.28 -4.65 14.86
N VAL A 354 14.23 -5.73 14.07
CA VAL A 354 13.54 -6.97 14.46
C VAL A 354 14.11 -7.50 15.78
N ASN A 355 15.44 -7.63 15.90
CA ASN A 355 16.10 -8.04 17.14
C ASN A 355 15.75 -7.12 18.32
N HIS A 356 15.80 -5.80 18.11
CA HIS A 356 15.49 -4.82 19.15
C HIS A 356 14.04 -4.90 19.64
N GLU A 357 13.09 -5.05 18.72
CA GLU A 357 11.68 -5.22 19.09
C GLU A 357 11.45 -6.54 19.84
N LEU A 358 12.03 -7.66 19.37
CA LEU A 358 11.93 -8.94 20.05
C LEU A 358 12.52 -8.91 21.47
N GLU A 359 13.69 -8.28 21.66
CA GLU A 359 14.27 -8.03 23.00
C GLU A 359 13.35 -7.16 23.87
N THR A 360 12.58 -6.26 23.27
CA THR A 360 11.61 -5.43 23.99
C THR A 360 10.37 -6.22 24.39
N ILE A 361 9.89 -7.12 23.52
CA ILE A 361 8.80 -8.05 23.81
C ILE A 361 9.20 -9.00 24.96
N ASP A 362 10.41 -9.57 24.90
CA ASP A 362 11.00 -10.43 25.93
C ASP A 362 11.04 -9.71 27.30
N ARG A 363 11.65 -8.53 27.34
CA ARG A 363 11.75 -7.72 28.58
C ARG A 363 10.40 -7.31 29.14
N SER A 364 9.39 -7.18 28.28
CA SER A 364 8.02 -6.83 28.70
C SER A 364 7.21 -8.04 29.19
N GLY A 365 7.74 -9.26 29.13
CA GLY A 365 7.02 -10.47 29.51
C GLY A 365 5.86 -10.83 28.57
N LEU A 366 5.87 -10.31 27.33
CA LEU A 366 4.78 -10.51 26.38
C LEU A 366 4.81 -11.88 25.69
N LEU A 367 5.85 -12.70 25.84
CA LEU A 367 5.93 -14.04 25.24
C LEU A 367 5.36 -15.16 26.12
N VAL A 368 4.77 -14.86 27.29
CA VAL A 368 4.40 -15.87 28.29
C VAL A 368 3.16 -16.71 27.90
N ARG A 369 2.27 -16.19 27.03
CA ARG A 369 1.05 -16.94 26.63
C ARG A 369 1.35 -17.94 25.51
N ASN A 370 0.60 -19.05 25.44
CA ASN A 370 0.75 -20.01 24.34
C ASN A 370 -0.38 -19.80 23.32
N ASN A 371 -0.11 -19.00 22.28
CA ASN A 371 -1.03 -18.81 21.16
C ASN A 371 -0.26 -18.81 19.82
N ALA A 372 -0.99 -18.87 18.70
CA ALA A 372 -0.38 -18.95 17.38
C ALA A 372 0.52 -17.74 17.05
N ILE A 373 0.19 -16.54 17.54
CA ILE A 373 1.00 -15.33 17.33
C ILE A 373 2.32 -15.42 18.10
N HIS A 374 2.29 -15.93 19.34
CA HIS A 374 3.49 -16.12 20.15
C HIS A 374 4.40 -17.18 19.54
N ALA A 375 3.83 -18.29 19.07
CA ALA A 375 4.59 -19.29 18.32
C ALA A 375 5.27 -18.67 17.07
N ALA A 376 4.56 -17.81 16.33
CA ALA A 376 5.13 -17.12 15.18
C ALA A 376 6.23 -16.11 15.55
N LEU A 377 6.10 -15.39 16.67
CA LEU A 377 7.14 -14.49 17.21
C LEU A 377 8.39 -15.27 17.64
N GLU A 378 8.23 -16.43 18.28
CA GLU A 378 9.36 -17.29 18.64
C GLU A 378 10.09 -17.82 17.41
N ILE A 379 9.36 -18.25 16.37
CA ILE A 379 10.00 -18.66 15.11
C ILE A 379 10.75 -17.46 14.48
N LEU A 380 10.15 -16.26 14.47
CA LEU A 380 10.83 -15.06 13.96
C LEU A 380 12.09 -14.74 14.78
N LYS A 381 12.07 -14.96 16.09
CA LYS A 381 13.23 -14.78 16.97
C LYS A 381 14.34 -15.77 16.67
N GLN A 382 14.01 -17.04 16.48
CA GLN A 382 14.97 -18.06 16.04
C GLN A 382 15.59 -17.71 14.68
N ASP A 383 14.76 -17.27 13.73
CA ASP A 383 15.23 -16.79 12.42
C ASP A 383 16.16 -15.60 12.57
N CYS A 384 15.83 -14.65 13.43
CA CYS A 384 16.64 -13.47 13.72
C CYS A 384 18.02 -13.83 14.29
N LEU A 385 18.07 -14.74 15.27
CA LEU A 385 19.32 -15.19 15.88
C LEU A 385 20.21 -15.91 14.86
N ARG A 386 19.63 -16.82 14.07
CA ARG A 386 20.34 -17.54 13.01
C ARG A 386 20.94 -16.59 11.97
N ILE A 387 20.13 -15.66 11.44
CA ILE A 387 20.61 -14.68 10.44
C ILE A 387 21.68 -13.76 11.05
N LYS A 388 21.57 -13.43 12.34
CA LYS A 388 22.58 -12.63 13.07
C LYS A 388 23.90 -13.38 13.23
N GLU A 389 23.87 -14.68 13.53
CA GLU A 389 25.05 -15.54 13.56
C GLU A 389 25.71 -15.64 12.18
N ASP A 390 24.90 -15.80 11.12
CA ASP A 390 25.39 -15.80 9.74
C ASP A 390 26.05 -14.47 9.38
N TRP A 391 25.48 -13.35 9.82
CA TRP A 391 26.08 -12.02 9.64
C TRP A 391 27.42 -11.87 10.36
N ILE A 392 27.60 -12.50 11.53
CA ILE A 392 28.87 -12.54 12.26
C ILE A 392 29.88 -13.38 11.48
N LEU A 393 29.48 -14.58 11.05
CA LEU A 393 30.32 -15.46 10.24
C LEU A 393 30.74 -14.80 8.93
N PHE A 394 29.84 -14.09 8.25
CA PHE A 394 30.16 -13.33 7.05
C PHE A 394 31.18 -12.22 7.33
N GLN A 395 31.01 -11.48 8.44
CA GLN A 395 31.98 -10.46 8.85
C GLN A 395 33.35 -11.06 9.20
N ASP A 396 33.37 -12.29 9.70
CA ASP A 396 34.59 -13.00 10.10
C ASP A 396 35.27 -13.75 8.92
N ARG A 397 34.52 -14.20 7.91
CA ARG A 397 35.02 -15.03 6.78
C ARG A 397 35.34 -14.25 5.51
N ASP A 398 34.57 -13.20 5.18
CA ASP A 398 34.54 -12.60 3.84
C ASP A 398 35.02 -11.15 3.77
N ILE A 399 36.06 -10.82 4.54
CA ILE A 399 37.05 -9.92 3.96
C ILE A 399 38.21 -10.79 3.49
N PRO A 400 38.27 -11.16 2.18
CA PRO A 400 39.35 -11.96 1.63
C PRO A 400 40.68 -11.45 2.20
N LYS A 401 41.58 -12.35 2.57
CA LYS A 401 42.98 -12.02 2.86
C LYS A 401 43.55 -11.33 1.61
N GLY A 402 43.41 -10.00 1.52
CA GLY A 402 43.58 -9.21 0.29
C GLY A 402 42.62 -8.02 0.16
N TYR A 403 41.32 -8.21 0.45
CA TYR A 403 40.30 -7.15 0.49
C TYR A 403 40.08 -6.54 1.89
N GLY A 404 40.60 -7.19 2.94
CA GLY A 404 40.46 -6.81 4.35
C GLY A 404 41.63 -6.06 4.96
N GLY A 405 42.37 -5.32 4.14
CA GLY A 405 43.36 -4.37 4.62
C GLY A 405 42.76 -2.97 4.77
N CYS A 406 43.35 -2.16 5.63
CA CYS A 406 43.04 -0.74 5.64
C CYS A 406 43.19 -0.14 4.22
N ARG A 407 42.14 0.51 3.69
CA ARG A 407 42.10 1.09 2.32
C ARG A 407 43.10 2.22 2.10
N ASN A 408 43.68 2.76 3.17
CA ASN A 408 44.82 3.67 3.07
C ASN A 408 46.02 2.94 2.46
N SER A 409 46.46 3.36 1.26
CA SER A 409 47.67 2.84 0.60
C SER A 409 48.91 3.04 1.48
N ASN A 410 48.96 4.13 2.24
CA ASN A 410 50.05 4.48 3.16
C ASN A 410 49.77 4.03 4.60
N CYS A 411 48.99 2.97 4.78
CA CYS A 411 48.76 2.42 6.12
C CYS A 411 50.08 1.91 6.71
N PRO A 412 50.56 2.42 7.87
CA PRO A 412 51.80 1.95 8.49
C PRO A 412 51.77 0.44 8.79
N ARG A 413 50.57 -0.11 9.06
CA ARG A 413 50.37 -1.53 9.31
C ARG A 413 50.40 -2.40 8.04
N LYS A 414 50.25 -1.81 6.84
CA LYS A 414 50.52 -2.53 5.59
C LYS A 414 52.03 -2.70 5.36
N GLN A 415 52.82 -1.74 5.85
CA GLN A 415 54.27 -1.75 5.73
C GLN A 415 54.94 -2.66 6.78
N ASN A 416 54.25 -2.95 7.89
CA ASN A 416 54.74 -3.82 8.94
C ASN A 416 53.70 -4.90 9.31
N PRO A 417 53.69 -6.06 8.61
CA PRO A 417 52.67 -7.09 8.78
C PRO A 417 52.76 -7.88 10.09
N SER A 418 53.78 -7.65 10.91
CA SER A 418 53.98 -8.35 12.19
C SER A 418 52.91 -8.06 13.25
N ASN A 419 52.03 -7.08 13.02
CA ASN A 419 50.97 -6.71 13.96
C ASN A 419 49.67 -6.37 13.21
N PRO A 420 48.94 -7.37 12.69
CA PRO A 420 47.68 -7.13 12.01
C PRO A 420 46.67 -6.50 12.99
N PRO A 421 45.83 -5.54 12.54
CA PRO A 421 44.76 -5.02 13.38
C PRO A 421 43.86 -6.18 13.84
N GLU A 422 43.65 -6.30 15.15
CA GLU A 422 42.67 -7.24 15.70
C GLU A 422 41.30 -7.08 15.03
N ARG A 423 40.90 -5.84 14.67
CA ARG A 423 39.72 -5.54 13.83
C ARG A 423 39.90 -4.24 13.03
N LEU A 424 39.40 -4.20 11.79
CA LEU A 424 39.20 -2.97 11.04
C LEU A 424 37.92 -2.27 11.53
N ALA A 425 38.07 -1.37 12.50
CA ALA A 425 36.92 -0.76 13.19
C ALA A 425 36.25 0.40 12.44
N PHE A 426 36.92 1.00 11.44
CA PHE A 426 36.45 2.26 10.84
C PHE A 426 35.99 2.03 9.40
N LYS A 427 34.73 2.31 9.08
CA LYS A 427 34.21 2.30 7.71
C LYS A 427 34.06 3.73 7.18
N CYS A 428 34.22 3.93 5.87
CA CYS A 428 33.83 5.19 5.26
C CYS A 428 32.32 5.42 5.47
N SER A 429 31.94 6.59 5.99
CA SER A 429 30.51 6.93 6.19
C SER A 429 29.75 7.14 4.88
N GLY A 430 30.45 7.55 3.81
CA GLY A 430 29.89 7.72 2.47
C GLY A 430 29.59 6.39 1.80
N CYS A 431 30.61 5.71 1.28
CA CYS A 431 30.42 4.47 0.52
C CYS A 431 30.16 3.22 1.38
N LYS A 432 30.55 3.20 2.67
CA LYS A 432 30.50 2.04 3.58
C LYS A 432 31.30 0.79 3.14
N VAL A 433 31.95 0.84 1.97
CA VAL A 433 32.79 -0.23 1.40
C VAL A 433 34.22 -0.14 1.93
N ALA A 434 34.82 1.05 1.96
CA ALA A 434 36.21 1.20 2.39
C ALA A 434 36.36 1.03 3.91
N LEU A 435 37.26 0.13 4.31
CA LEU A 435 37.59 -0.18 5.69
C LEU A 435 38.94 0.41 6.09
N TYR A 436 39.07 0.84 7.34
CA TYR A 436 40.26 1.47 7.88
C TYR A 436 40.58 0.94 9.28
N CYS A 437 41.87 0.79 9.58
CA CYS A 437 42.33 0.37 10.90
C CYS A 437 42.25 1.50 11.94
N SER A 438 42.13 2.75 11.50
CA SER A 438 42.03 3.94 12.35
C SER A 438 41.35 5.08 11.61
N GLN A 439 40.78 6.02 12.36
CA GLN A 439 40.26 7.27 11.82
C GLN A 439 41.38 8.09 11.11
N LYS A 440 42.63 7.98 11.56
CA LYS A 440 43.80 8.62 10.90
C LYS A 440 43.98 8.08 9.48
N CYS A 441 43.97 6.76 9.32
CA CYS A 441 44.06 6.14 8.00
C CYS A 441 42.87 6.48 7.10
N GLN A 442 41.65 6.57 7.66
CA GLN A 442 40.47 7.02 6.93
C GLN A 442 40.65 8.44 6.41
N LYS A 443 41.03 9.40 7.27
CA LYS A 443 41.26 10.80 6.89
C LYS A 443 42.37 10.94 5.84
N GLN A 444 43.45 10.17 5.96
CA GLN A 444 44.55 10.20 5.01
C GLN A 444 44.15 9.63 3.65
N SER A 445 43.49 8.46 3.63
CA SER A 445 42.99 7.86 2.40
C SER A 445 41.93 8.72 1.72
N TRP A 446 41.05 9.37 2.50
CA TRP A 446 40.05 10.33 2.00
C TRP A 446 40.71 11.46 1.21
N LYS A 447 41.74 12.11 1.77
CA LYS A 447 42.45 13.20 1.10
C LYS A 447 43.19 12.75 -0.16
N ASN A 448 43.73 11.54 -0.17
CA ASN A 448 44.64 11.11 -1.23
C ASN A 448 43.94 10.47 -2.42
N VAL A 449 43.00 9.55 -2.20
CA VAL A 449 42.42 8.71 -3.26
C VAL A 449 40.95 8.43 -3.07
N HIS A 450 40.53 8.20 -1.82
CA HIS A 450 39.20 7.67 -1.56
C HIS A 450 38.08 8.68 -1.79
N ARG A 451 38.33 9.99 -1.77
CA ARG A 451 37.27 10.98 -2.04
C ARG A 451 36.70 10.83 -3.45
N GLU A 452 37.53 10.61 -4.45
CA GLU A 452 37.08 10.42 -5.84
C GLU A 452 36.50 9.02 -6.04
N GLU A 453 37.14 7.98 -5.49
CA GLU A 453 36.57 6.63 -5.50
C GLU A 453 35.21 6.57 -4.80
N CYS A 454 35.04 7.30 -3.70
CA CYS A 454 33.80 7.31 -2.93
C CYS A 454 32.64 7.90 -3.72
N LYS A 455 32.89 8.83 -4.65
CA LYS A 455 31.85 9.32 -5.58
C LYS A 455 31.45 8.23 -6.56
N ASN A 456 32.42 7.52 -7.15
CA ASN A 456 32.15 6.39 -8.05
C ASN A 456 31.46 5.20 -7.35
N TYR A 457 31.57 5.11 -6.02
CA TYR A 457 30.84 4.14 -5.20
C TYR A 457 29.54 4.68 -4.61
N GLN A 458 29.27 5.98 -4.73
CA GLN A 458 27.92 6.49 -4.50
C GLN A 458 27.09 6.03 -5.70
N PRO A 459 25.94 5.37 -5.48
CA PRO A 459 25.06 5.05 -6.58
C PRO A 459 24.60 6.37 -7.19
N ASP A 460 25.14 6.71 -8.36
CA ASP A 460 24.85 7.98 -9.02
C ASP A 460 23.37 8.12 -9.43
N GLU A 461 22.62 7.01 -9.49
CA GLU A 461 21.17 6.99 -9.53
C GLU A 461 20.64 5.71 -8.85
N PRO A 462 19.38 5.67 -8.34
CA PRO A 462 18.75 4.47 -7.77
C PRO A 462 18.57 3.28 -8.73
N GLY A 463 19.16 3.28 -9.93
CA GLY A 463 18.77 2.39 -11.04
C GLY A 463 19.80 1.40 -11.58
N GLN A 464 21.06 1.39 -11.13
CA GLN A 464 22.11 0.57 -11.80
C GLN A 464 22.72 -0.53 -10.90
N TYR A 465 21.88 -1.43 -10.40
CA TYR A 465 22.31 -2.75 -9.91
C TYR A 465 21.86 -3.88 -10.87
N PHE A 466 21.99 -3.67 -12.18
CA PHE A 466 21.32 -4.51 -13.19
C PHE A 466 22.12 -5.73 -13.67
N ILE A 467 23.37 -5.95 -13.25
CA ILE A 467 24.18 -7.07 -13.77
C ILE A 467 24.64 -7.99 -12.63
N LEU A 468 23.66 -8.75 -12.12
CA LEU A 468 23.81 -10.10 -11.52
C LEU A 468 22.42 -10.71 -11.22
N VAL A 469 21.44 -10.43 -12.09
CA VAL A 469 20.00 -10.74 -11.87
C VAL A 469 19.51 -11.91 -12.75
N GLN A 470 20.30 -12.42 -13.69
CA GLN A 470 19.80 -13.36 -14.70
C GLN A 470 19.57 -14.82 -14.24
N ILE A 471 19.80 -15.17 -12.96
CA ILE A 471 19.50 -16.53 -12.45
C ILE A 471 18.11 -16.62 -11.77
N MET A 472 17.38 -15.53 -11.55
CA MET A 472 16.30 -15.58 -10.54
C MET A 472 14.97 -14.96 -11.02
N LYS A 473 14.18 -15.75 -11.77
CA LYS A 473 12.76 -15.41 -12.06
C LYS A 473 11.84 -15.55 -10.85
N SER A 474 12.20 -16.34 -9.84
CA SER A 474 11.47 -16.42 -8.56
C SER A 474 11.70 -15.20 -7.65
N LEU A 475 12.64 -14.33 -8.04
CA LEU A 475 12.99 -13.14 -7.29
C LEU A 475 12.25 -11.88 -7.71
N THR A 476 11.43 -11.84 -8.78
CA THR A 476 10.93 -10.56 -9.33
C THR A 476 10.26 -9.66 -8.29
N SER A 477 9.41 -10.18 -7.41
CA SER A 477 8.78 -9.39 -6.33
C SER A 477 9.77 -8.93 -5.24
N VAL A 478 10.72 -9.79 -4.90
CA VAL A 478 11.75 -9.54 -3.89
C VAL A 478 12.82 -8.60 -4.44
N VAL A 479 13.25 -8.73 -5.69
CA VAL A 479 14.25 -7.88 -6.36
C VAL A 479 13.66 -6.54 -6.76
N GLU A 480 12.42 -6.45 -7.25
CA GLU A 480 11.76 -5.16 -7.46
C GLU A 480 11.69 -4.39 -6.13
N GLY A 481 11.35 -5.08 -5.03
CA GLY A 481 11.32 -4.46 -3.70
C GLY A 481 12.67 -4.20 -3.04
N LEU A 482 13.68 -5.04 -3.30
CA LEU A 482 15.04 -4.90 -2.78
C LEU A 482 15.89 -3.94 -3.63
N SER A 483 15.49 -3.66 -4.88
CA SER A 483 16.14 -2.64 -5.73
C SER A 483 16.12 -1.27 -5.06
N TYR A 484 15.12 -1.02 -4.20
CA TYR A 484 15.05 0.16 -3.36
C TYR A 484 16.01 0.02 -2.15
N ARG A 485 17.26 0.44 -2.35
CA ARG A 485 18.25 0.79 -1.30
C ARG A 485 18.87 -0.35 -0.47
N MET A 486 19.07 -1.54 -1.03
CA MET A 486 20.06 -2.46 -0.42
C MET A 486 21.47 -1.84 -0.49
N THR A 487 22.25 -1.92 0.59
CA THR A 487 23.66 -1.55 0.50
C THR A 487 24.44 -2.68 -0.17
N ARG A 488 25.59 -2.38 -0.79
CA ARG A 488 26.49 -3.40 -1.33
C ARG A 488 26.81 -4.51 -0.31
N LEU A 489 26.94 -4.14 0.96
CA LEU A 489 27.18 -5.10 2.04
C LEU A 489 26.01 -6.07 2.24
N ASP A 490 24.77 -5.60 2.10
CA ASP A 490 23.58 -6.47 2.21
C ASP A 490 23.52 -7.45 1.01
N PHE A 491 23.92 -7.00 -0.19
CA PHE A 491 24.04 -7.88 -1.37
C PHE A 491 25.13 -8.93 -1.22
N ASP A 492 26.31 -8.55 -0.74
CA ASP A 492 27.41 -9.48 -0.52
C ASP A 492 27.02 -10.52 0.55
N PHE A 493 26.29 -10.09 1.59
CA PHE A 493 25.74 -11.01 2.59
C PHE A 493 24.69 -11.95 2.00
N LEU A 494 23.80 -11.46 1.13
CA LEU A 494 22.83 -12.33 0.45
C LEU A 494 23.55 -13.38 -0.42
N ARG A 495 24.62 -13.01 -1.14
CA ARG A 495 25.45 -13.97 -1.88
C ARG A 495 26.09 -15.00 -0.96
N PHE A 496 26.61 -14.56 0.19
CA PHE A 496 27.15 -15.46 1.21
C PHE A 496 26.09 -16.45 1.69
N LEU A 497 24.88 -15.99 2.01
CA LEU A 497 23.77 -16.83 2.44
C LEU A 497 23.36 -17.85 1.38
N VAL A 498 23.24 -17.42 0.12
CA VAL A 498 22.94 -18.32 -1.01
C VAL A 498 24.03 -19.38 -1.15
N LYS A 499 25.31 -18.97 -1.16
CA LYS A 499 26.45 -19.89 -1.26
C LYS A 499 26.49 -20.88 -0.10
N LYS A 500 26.32 -20.41 1.13
CA LYS A 500 26.28 -21.25 2.34
C LYS A 500 25.12 -22.24 2.26
N THR A 501 23.92 -21.78 1.91
CA THR A 501 22.75 -22.66 1.86
C THR A 501 22.86 -23.69 0.74
N MET A 502 23.46 -23.32 -0.41
CA MET A 502 23.79 -24.28 -1.47
C MET A 502 24.82 -25.32 -1.00
N GLN A 503 25.84 -24.90 -0.24
CA GLN A 503 26.82 -25.81 0.37
C GLN A 503 26.16 -26.79 1.34
N ASP A 504 25.23 -26.30 2.16
CA ASP A 504 24.58 -27.09 3.20
C ASP A 504 23.53 -28.05 2.62
N LYS A 505 22.68 -27.58 1.70
CA LYS A 505 21.57 -28.37 1.13
C LYS A 505 21.99 -29.22 -0.08
N CYS A 506 23.02 -28.80 -0.82
CA CYS A 506 23.42 -29.45 -2.05
C CYS A 506 24.96 -29.55 -2.18
N PRO A 507 25.64 -30.23 -1.24
CA PRO A 507 27.11 -30.31 -1.24
C PRO A 507 27.68 -30.94 -2.53
N GLU A 508 26.91 -31.82 -3.17
CA GLU A 508 27.21 -32.47 -4.45
C GLU A 508 27.44 -31.46 -5.59
N ILE A 509 26.75 -30.30 -5.54
CA ILE A 509 26.77 -29.26 -6.59
C ILE A 509 28.02 -28.37 -6.47
N VAL A 510 28.50 -28.17 -5.24
CA VAL A 510 29.61 -27.24 -4.98
C VAL A 510 30.95 -27.84 -5.41
N GLN A 511 31.00 -29.16 -5.66
CA GLN A 511 32.14 -29.77 -6.31
C GLN A 511 32.05 -29.56 -7.83
N PRO A 512 33.11 -29.10 -8.51
CA PRO A 512 33.09 -28.91 -9.95
C PRO A 512 32.70 -30.21 -10.65
N PRO A 513 31.71 -30.19 -11.56
CA PRO A 513 31.20 -31.42 -12.17
C PRO A 513 32.32 -32.11 -12.95
N LYS A 514 32.57 -33.39 -12.65
CA LYS A 514 33.57 -34.21 -13.34
C LYS A 514 33.20 -34.53 -14.80
N LYS A 515 31.99 -34.18 -15.27
CA LYS A 515 31.51 -34.39 -16.65
C LYS A 515 30.73 -33.17 -17.17
N LYS A 516 31.11 -32.69 -18.36
CA LYS A 516 30.64 -31.47 -19.03
C LYS A 516 29.20 -31.50 -19.60
N SER A 517 28.31 -32.41 -19.15
CA SER A 517 27.09 -32.75 -19.93
C SER A 517 25.74 -32.50 -19.23
N LEU A 518 25.67 -31.69 -18.17
CA LEU A 518 24.40 -31.29 -17.54
C LEU A 518 24.39 -29.80 -17.20
N LEU A 519 23.32 -29.09 -17.57
CA LEU A 519 23.02 -27.76 -17.04
C LEU A 519 22.19 -27.95 -15.77
N LEU A 520 22.68 -27.46 -14.64
CA LEU A 520 21.95 -27.49 -13.38
C LEU A 520 21.25 -26.17 -13.17
N VAL A 521 19.92 -26.18 -13.26
CA VAL A 521 19.09 -25.02 -12.92
C VAL A 521 18.74 -25.11 -11.44
N ILE A 522 19.11 -24.08 -10.69
CA ILE A 522 18.79 -23.97 -9.28
C ILE A 522 17.76 -22.86 -9.16
N GLU A 523 16.54 -23.26 -8.84
CA GLU A 523 15.50 -22.32 -8.49
C GLU A 523 15.57 -22.08 -6.98
N ALA A 524 15.68 -20.81 -6.59
CA ALA A 524 15.67 -20.40 -5.20
C ALA A 524 14.36 -19.67 -4.89
N ASP A 525 13.57 -20.18 -3.93
CA ASP A 525 12.45 -19.42 -3.38
C ASP A 525 12.94 -18.56 -2.23
N CYS A 526 13.22 -17.30 -2.54
CA CYS A 526 13.66 -16.31 -1.55
C CYS A 526 12.51 -15.71 -0.72
N ASN A 527 11.26 -16.11 -0.98
CA ASN A 527 10.12 -15.75 -0.13
C ASN A 527 10.01 -16.66 1.11
N VAL A 528 10.72 -17.78 1.11
CA VAL A 528 10.78 -18.74 2.22
C VAL A 528 12.16 -18.64 2.87
N TRP A 529 12.19 -18.69 4.21
CA TRP A 529 13.44 -18.72 4.97
C TRP A 529 13.48 -19.94 5.90
N PRO A 530 14.55 -20.77 5.92
CA PRO A 530 15.75 -20.68 5.06
C PRO A 530 15.40 -20.75 3.58
N ILE A 531 16.20 -20.10 2.72
CA ILE A 531 15.97 -20.11 1.26
C ILE A 531 15.78 -21.55 0.82
N ASP A 532 14.65 -21.82 0.17
CA ASP A 532 14.42 -23.13 -0.39
C ASP A 532 14.98 -23.22 -1.79
N PHE A 533 15.59 -24.36 -2.10
CA PHE A 533 16.25 -24.58 -3.37
C PHE A 533 15.63 -25.81 -4.01
N SER A 534 15.02 -25.65 -5.18
CA SER A 534 14.71 -26.76 -6.08
C SER A 534 15.80 -26.85 -7.14
N THR A 535 16.27 -28.07 -7.37
CA THR A 535 17.31 -28.35 -8.37
C THR A 535 16.70 -29.12 -9.51
N HIS A 536 16.90 -28.62 -10.73
CA HIS A 536 16.49 -29.29 -11.96
C HIS A 536 17.74 -29.58 -12.79
N THR A 537 18.01 -30.86 -13.05
CA THR A 537 19.05 -31.26 -14.00
C THR A 537 18.48 -31.28 -15.40
N ILE A 538 19.02 -30.46 -16.29
CA ILE A 538 18.60 -30.40 -17.69
C ILE A 538 19.72 -30.99 -18.54
N PRO A 539 19.45 -32.09 -19.26
CA PRO A 539 20.41 -32.62 -20.22
C PRO A 539 20.62 -31.62 -21.36
N TRP A 540 21.86 -31.47 -21.84
CA TRP A 540 22.21 -30.46 -22.85
C TRP A 540 21.40 -30.58 -24.16
N ASN A 541 20.96 -31.78 -24.51
CA ASN A 541 20.11 -32.04 -25.68
C ASN A 541 18.65 -31.57 -25.52
N HIS A 542 18.28 -31.00 -24.37
CA HIS A 542 16.98 -30.33 -24.15
C HIS A 542 17.10 -28.79 -24.10
N LEU A 543 18.29 -28.24 -24.40
CA LEU A 543 18.52 -26.80 -24.49
C LEU A 543 18.52 -26.39 -25.97
N ASP A 544 17.52 -25.61 -26.36
CA ASP A 544 17.55 -24.89 -27.63
C ASP A 544 18.19 -23.52 -27.40
N ILE A 545 19.46 -23.39 -27.81
CA ILE A 545 20.16 -22.12 -27.89
C ILE A 545 19.87 -21.55 -29.28
N ILE A 546 19.02 -20.53 -29.35
CA ILE A 546 18.73 -19.85 -30.61
C ILE A 546 19.82 -18.79 -30.81
N SER A 547 20.56 -18.90 -31.93
CA SER A 547 21.68 -17.99 -32.28
C SER A 547 21.20 -16.54 -32.45
N PRO A 548 22.10 -15.55 -32.41
CA PRO A 548 21.72 -14.19 -32.03
C PRO A 548 20.84 -13.50 -33.06
N PHE A 549 19.82 -12.80 -32.56
CA PHE A 549 19.07 -11.82 -33.34
C PHE A 549 19.69 -10.43 -33.15
N SER A 550 20.00 -9.75 -34.26
CA SER A 550 20.21 -8.31 -34.28
C SER A 550 18.88 -7.62 -34.00
N THR A 551 18.79 -6.84 -32.91
CA THR A 551 17.66 -5.92 -32.70
C THR A 551 18.11 -4.50 -32.98
N ASP A 552 17.62 -3.93 -34.08
CA ASP A 552 17.77 -2.51 -34.43
C ASP A 552 16.92 -1.66 -33.47
N ILE A 553 17.45 -1.36 -32.29
CA ILE A 553 16.89 -0.31 -31.43
C ILE A 553 18.05 0.58 -30.98
N TYR A 554 18.32 1.61 -31.80
CA TYR A 554 19.14 2.78 -31.50
C TYR A 554 20.57 2.52 -30.97
N ASN A 555 21.53 2.44 -31.90
CA ASN A 555 22.96 2.75 -31.72
C ASN A 555 23.66 2.09 -30.51
N ARG A 556 23.70 0.76 -30.51
CA ARG A 556 24.83 -0.12 -30.12
C ARG A 556 24.41 -1.54 -30.48
N GLU A 557 25.19 -2.24 -31.31
CA GLU A 557 24.95 -3.66 -31.59
C GLU A 557 25.10 -4.45 -30.28
N GLU A 558 24.00 -4.88 -29.67
CA GLU A 558 23.99 -5.79 -28.53
C GLU A 558 23.55 -7.18 -28.99
N VAL A 559 24.47 -8.14 -28.91
CA VAL A 559 24.22 -9.54 -29.26
C VAL A 559 23.51 -10.22 -28.07
N GLY A 560 22.20 -10.42 -28.21
CA GLY A 560 21.41 -11.21 -27.27
C GLY A 560 21.35 -12.68 -27.67
N ALA A 561 21.49 -13.60 -26.72
CA ALA A 561 21.21 -15.03 -26.90
C ALA A 561 19.88 -15.39 -26.21
N GLN A 562 19.08 -16.24 -26.85
CA GLN A 562 17.81 -16.70 -26.32
C GLN A 562 17.91 -18.19 -25.99
N LEU A 563 17.65 -18.55 -24.73
CA LEU A 563 17.61 -19.93 -24.28
C LEU A 563 16.16 -20.35 -24.05
N ARG A 564 15.76 -21.42 -24.72
CA ARG A 564 14.47 -22.06 -24.48
C ARG A 564 14.67 -23.41 -23.82
N ILE A 565 13.95 -23.61 -22.71
CA ILE A 565 13.93 -24.88 -22.00
C ILE A 565 12.64 -25.59 -22.38
N HIS A 566 12.78 -26.76 -23.00
CA HIS A 566 11.66 -27.60 -23.37
C HIS A 566 11.55 -28.79 -22.41
N SER A 567 10.31 -29.23 -22.15
CA SER A 567 10.05 -30.51 -21.49
C SER A 567 10.53 -31.67 -22.38
N PRO A 568 10.62 -32.90 -21.84
CA PRO A 568 10.91 -34.09 -22.66
C PRO A 568 9.91 -34.32 -23.80
N CYS A 569 8.70 -33.77 -23.70
CA CYS A 569 7.67 -33.82 -24.75
C CYS A 569 7.67 -32.57 -25.67
N GLY A 570 8.69 -31.71 -25.61
CA GLY A 570 8.86 -30.56 -26.50
C GLY A 570 8.07 -29.31 -26.11
N THR A 571 7.34 -29.32 -24.99
CA THR A 571 6.60 -28.14 -24.51
C THR A 571 7.56 -27.10 -23.95
N LEU A 572 7.48 -25.86 -24.41
CA LEU A 572 8.28 -24.76 -23.85
C LEU A 572 7.90 -24.55 -22.39
N LEU A 573 8.82 -24.85 -21.47
CA LEU A 573 8.65 -24.65 -20.04
C LEU A 573 9.08 -23.24 -19.65
N HIS A 574 10.24 -22.79 -20.14
CA HIS A 574 10.81 -21.50 -19.81
C HIS A 574 11.59 -20.90 -20.97
N GLU A 575 11.60 -19.57 -21.04
CA GLU A 575 12.34 -18.79 -22.02
C GLU A 575 13.19 -17.72 -21.32
N PHE A 576 14.47 -17.65 -21.64
CA PHE A 576 15.43 -16.71 -21.06
C PHE A 576 16.10 -15.91 -22.18
N LEU A 577 16.29 -14.62 -21.92
CA LEU A 577 17.10 -13.73 -22.75
C LEU A 577 18.38 -13.43 -21.99
N PHE A 578 19.52 -13.64 -22.64
CA PHE A 578 20.86 -13.38 -22.13
C PHE A 578 21.54 -12.33 -23.01
N ARG A 579 22.43 -11.55 -22.42
CA ARG A 579 23.41 -10.77 -23.16
C ARG A 579 24.72 -11.54 -23.13
N VAL A 580 25.31 -11.79 -24.30
CA VAL A 580 26.63 -12.41 -24.38
C VAL A 580 27.65 -11.28 -24.29
N GLU A 581 28.42 -11.22 -23.19
CA GLU A 581 29.63 -10.41 -23.15
C GLU A 581 30.77 -11.28 -23.68
N ASP A 582 31.53 -10.77 -24.65
CA ASP A 582 32.67 -11.48 -25.24
C ASP A 582 33.68 -11.88 -24.16
N SER A 583 33.70 -13.17 -23.83
CA SER A 583 34.89 -13.87 -23.38
C SER A 583 34.85 -15.29 -23.92
N GLU A 584 35.93 -15.71 -24.59
CA GLU A 584 36.15 -17.06 -25.11
C GLU A 584 36.29 -18.15 -24.03
N ASP A 585 35.72 -17.97 -22.82
CA ASP A 585 35.73 -18.94 -21.72
C ASP A 585 34.34 -19.17 -21.10
#